data_AF-A0A1S1U4K3-F1
#
_entry.id   AF-A0A1S1U4K3-F1
#
_cell.length_a   1.000
_cell.length_b   1.000
_cell.length_c   1.000
_cell.angle_alpha   90.00
_cell.angle_beta   90.00
_cell.angle_gamma   90.00
#
_symmetry.space_group_name_H-M   'P 1'
#
loop_
_entity.id
_entity.type
_entity.pdbx_description
1 polymer ?
#
loop_
_entity_poly.entity_id
_entity_poly.type
_entity_poly.pdbx_seq_one_letter_code
_entity_poly.pdbx_strand_id
1 'polypeptide(L)'
;MRTASHPSKEQVRAYMRGREHALRPPPPPDEIRRQLAWCCVDAFPCTCSPAGVAAQGWHLSADMVRLSTLMAIAWLMRSSVLHCKN
;
A
#
# COMPACT_ATOMS: atom_id res chain seq x y z
N MET A 1 22.46 -11.12 4.06
CA MET A 1 23.22 -9.94 3.59
C MET A 1 22.25 -8.79 3.48
N ARG A 2 22.44 -7.71 4.27
CA ARG A 2 21.55 -6.54 4.26
C ARG A 2 21.88 -5.66 3.06
N THR A 3 20.99 -5.59 2.09
CA THR A 3 21.08 -4.59 1.02
C THR A 3 20.60 -3.27 1.59
N ALA A 4 21.52 -2.44 2.07
CA ALA A 4 21.20 -1.07 2.42
C ALA A 4 20.78 -0.35 1.14
N SER A 5 19.51 0.07 1.06
CA SER A 5 19.03 0.95 -0.01
C SER A 5 19.67 2.32 0.21
N HIS A 6 20.72 2.64 -0.53
CA HIS A 6 21.34 3.96 -0.47
C HIS A 6 20.59 4.91 -1.41
N PRO A 7 20.13 6.08 -0.94
CA PRO A 7 19.43 7.04 -1.79
C PRO A 7 20.36 7.60 -2.86
N SER A 8 19.79 7.97 -4.01
CA SER A 8 20.57 8.63 -5.06
C SER A 8 21.02 10.02 -4.61
N LYS A 9 22.16 10.49 -5.13
CA LYS A 9 22.65 11.85 -4.84
C LYS A 9 21.63 12.93 -5.20
N GLU A 10 20.82 12.71 -6.25
CA GLU A 10 19.79 13.66 -6.68
C GLU A 10 18.61 13.72 -5.71
N GLN A 11 18.18 12.58 -5.17
CA GLN A 11 17.15 12.52 -4.13
C GLN A 11 17.61 13.29 -2.88
N VAL A 12 18.87 13.12 -2.47
CA VAL A 12 19.44 13.87 -1.35
C VAL A 12 19.46 15.38 -1.65
N ARG A 13 19.81 15.81 -2.87
CA ARG A 13 19.76 17.24 -3.24
C ARG A 13 18.34 17.81 -3.24
N ALA A 14 17.36 17.08 -3.76
CA ALA A 14 15.96 17.51 -3.73
C ALA A 14 15.44 17.64 -2.30
N TYR A 15 15.80 16.68 -1.44
CA TYR A 15 15.50 16.71 -0.02
C TYR A 15 16.09 17.94 0.67
N MET A 16 17.38 18.22 0.46
CA MET A 16 18.05 19.37 1.07
C MET A 16 17.42 20.70 0.62
N ARG A 17 17.09 20.85 -0.67
CA ARG A 17 16.36 22.03 -1.18
C ARG A 17 15.02 22.23 -0.48
N GLY A 18 14.23 21.16 -0.30
CA GLY A 18 12.97 21.25 0.44
C GLY A 18 13.16 21.60 1.92
N ARG A 19 14.24 21.10 2.53
CA ARG A 19 14.58 21.35 3.94
C ARG A 19 15.04 22.78 4.20
N GLU A 20 15.80 23.37 3.27
CA GLU A 20 16.23 24.78 3.33
C GLU A 20 15.03 25.73 3.39
N HIS A 21 13.97 25.45 2.62
CA HIS A 21 12.74 26.26 2.64
C HIS A 21 11.90 26.11 3.91
N ALA A 22 12.00 24.99 4.63
CA ALA A 22 11.14 24.71 5.76
C ALA A 22 11.55 25.44 7.05
N LEU A 23 12.80 25.89 7.19
CA LEU A 23 13.37 26.52 8.41
C LEU A 23 13.06 25.74 9.71
N ARG A 24 12.83 24.44 9.61
CA ARG A 24 12.49 23.57 10.75
C ARG A 24 13.75 23.04 11.44
N PRO A 25 13.69 22.68 12.73
CA PRO A 25 14.76 21.92 13.35
C PRO A 25 15.03 20.61 12.58
N PRO A 26 16.28 20.09 12.61
CA PRO A 26 16.61 18.84 11.94
C PRO A 26 15.73 17.71 12.49
N PRO A 27 15.00 16.99 11.63
CA PRO A 27 14.20 15.85 12.08
C PRO A 27 15.11 14.73 12.60
N PRO A 28 14.58 13.83 13.43
CA PRO A 28 15.35 12.70 13.94
C PRO A 28 15.89 11.83 12.78
N PRO A 29 17.07 11.21 12.94
CA PRO A 29 17.73 10.45 11.88
C PRO A 29 16.86 9.36 11.24
N ASP A 30 16.00 8.71 12.01
CA ASP A 30 15.10 7.67 11.51
C ASP A 30 14.04 8.20 10.55
N GLU A 31 13.60 9.43 10.76
CA GLU A 31 12.64 10.08 9.87
C GLU A 31 13.31 10.48 8.54
N ILE A 32 14.56 10.94 8.60
CA ILE A 32 15.37 11.22 7.40
C ILE A 32 15.56 9.94 6.59
N ARG A 33 15.86 8.81 7.26
CA ARG A 33 16.00 7.50 6.62
C ARG A 33 14.71 7.08 5.94
N ARG A 34 13.55 7.25 6.58
CA ARG A 34 12.25 6.97 5.96
C ARG A 34 11.96 7.86 4.75
N GLN A 35 12.17 9.17 4.88
CA GLN A 35 11.91 10.16 3.81
C GLN A 35 12.79 9.94 2.58
N LEU A 36 14.03 9.48 2.78
CA LEU A 36 14.96 9.13 1.71
C LEU A 36 14.85 7.67 1.25
N ALA A 37 13.89 6.90 1.79
CA ALA A 37 13.80 5.45 1.59
C ALA A 37 15.12 4.71 1.86
N TRP A 38 15.95 5.28 2.75
CA TRP A 38 17.20 4.73 3.24
C TRP A 38 16.94 3.76 4.41
N CYS A 39 16.05 2.80 4.17
CA CYS A 39 15.76 1.75 5.12
C CYS A 39 16.63 0.53 4.81
N CYS A 40 17.08 -0.15 5.87
CA CYS A 40 17.57 -1.51 5.74
C CYS A 40 16.39 -2.34 5.27
N VAL A 41 16.50 -2.97 4.10
CA VAL A 41 15.54 -3.99 3.66
C VAL A 41 15.78 -5.24 4.50
N ASP A 42 15.57 -5.14 5.83
CA ASP A 42 15.35 -6.33 6.63
C ASP A 42 13.99 -6.88 6.21
N ALA A 43 13.98 -8.16 5.89
CA ALA A 43 12.92 -8.91 5.24
C ALA A 43 11.61 -8.95 6.05
N PHE A 44 10.91 -7.82 6.12
CA PHE A 44 9.48 -7.76 6.40
C PHE A 44 8.83 -6.88 5.34
N PRO A 45 7.67 -7.30 4.80
CA PRO A 45 7.25 -6.92 3.47
C PRO A 45 6.83 -5.45 3.48
N CYS A 46 7.78 -4.59 3.10
CA CYS A 46 7.43 -3.31 2.52
C CYS A 46 6.53 -3.60 1.33
N THR A 47 5.28 -3.21 1.50
CA THR A 47 4.15 -3.26 0.57
C THR A 47 4.38 -2.54 -0.76
N CYS A 48 5.61 -2.13 -1.05
CA CYS A 48 6.02 -1.29 -2.16
C CYS A 48 6.85 -2.05 -3.20
N SER A 49 6.92 -3.38 -3.12
CA SER A 49 7.38 -4.19 -4.26
C SER A 49 6.24 -4.30 -5.27
N PRO A 50 6.45 -4.11 -6.59
CA PRO A 50 5.40 -4.32 -7.58
C PRO A 50 4.80 -5.75 -7.53
N ALA A 51 5.55 -6.74 -7.04
CA ALA A 51 5.04 -8.07 -6.72
C ALA A 51 4.08 -8.08 -5.50
N GLY A 52 4.33 -7.22 -4.51
CA GLY A 52 3.46 -7.02 -3.35
C GLY A 52 2.17 -6.28 -3.72
N VAL A 53 2.26 -5.25 -4.57
CA VAL A 53 1.07 -4.53 -5.10
C VAL A 53 0.23 -5.45 -5.98
N ALA A 54 0.86 -6.29 -6.81
CA ALA A 54 0.16 -7.31 -7.57
C ALA A 54 -0.53 -8.33 -6.64
N ALA A 55 0.17 -8.87 -5.64
CA ALA A 55 -0.44 -9.79 -4.68
C ALA A 55 -1.62 -9.17 -3.91
N GLN A 56 -1.53 -7.88 -3.57
CA GLN A 56 -2.62 -7.14 -2.93
C GLN A 56 -3.80 -6.86 -3.87
N GLY A 57 -3.53 -6.55 -5.13
CA GLY A 57 -4.57 -6.38 -6.15
C GLY A 57 -5.36 -7.68 -6.39
N TRP A 58 -4.70 -8.84 -6.32
CA TRP A 58 -5.35 -10.13 -6.47
C TRP A 58 -6.23 -10.48 -5.25
N HIS A 59 -5.78 -10.15 -4.04
CA HIS A 59 -6.59 -10.34 -2.82
C HIS A 59 -7.85 -9.45 -2.82
N LEU A 60 -7.71 -8.18 -3.23
CA LEU A 60 -8.85 -7.26 -3.38
C LEU A 60 -9.85 -7.75 -4.44
N SER A 61 -9.35 -8.29 -5.55
CA SER A 61 -10.21 -8.88 -6.59
C SER A 61 -10.99 -10.09 -6.08
N ALA A 62 -10.34 -11.00 -5.36
CA ALA A 62 -10.98 -12.19 -4.79
C ALA A 62 -12.08 -11.83 -3.77
N ASP A 63 -11.82 -10.86 -2.88
CA ASP A 63 -12.82 -10.38 -1.92
C ASP A 63 -14.01 -9.71 -2.63
N MET A 64 -13.77 -8.95 -3.70
CA MET A 64 -14.83 -8.31 -4.49
C MET A 64 -15.69 -9.33 -5.24
N VAL A 65 -15.09 -10.38 -5.82
CA VAL A 65 -15.82 -11.49 -6.45
C VAL A 65 -16.65 -12.25 -5.42
N ARG A 66 -16.10 -12.50 -4.23
CA ARG A 66 -16.84 -13.16 -3.14
C ARG A 66 -18.03 -12.33 -2.67
N LEU A 67 -17.84 -11.02 -2.45
CA LEU A 67 -18.91 -10.11 -2.01
C LEU A 67 -20.01 -9.98 -3.06
N SER A 68 -19.63 -9.80 -4.34
CA SER A 68 -20.60 -9.73 -5.44
C SER A 68 -21.40 -11.03 -5.60
N THR A 69 -20.73 -12.19 -5.48
CA THR A 69 -21.40 -13.50 -5.51
C THR A 69 -22.41 -13.65 -4.38
N LEU A 70 -22.04 -13.28 -3.15
CA LEU A 70 -22.95 -13.33 -1.99
C LEU A 70 -24.15 -12.40 -2.17
N MET A 71 -23.92 -11.20 -2.72
CA MET A 71 -25.00 -10.26 -3.03
C MET A 71 -25.96 -10.80 -4.09
N ALA A 72 -25.45 -11.45 -5.14
CA ALA A 72 -26.28 -12.06 -6.18
C ALA A 72 -27.13 -13.22 -5.62
N ILE A 73 -26.55 -14.08 -4.78
CA ILE A 73 -27.26 -15.18 -4.12
C ILE A 73 -28.33 -14.63 -3.17
N ALA A 74 -28.00 -13.64 -2.34
CA ALA A 74 -28.95 -13.00 -1.44
C ALA A 74 -30.12 -12.35 -2.19
N TRP A 75 -29.83 -11.70 -3.32
CA TRP A 75 -30.87 -11.14 -4.19
C TRP A 75 -31.76 -12.22 -4.78
N LEU A 76 -31.18 -13.30 -5.33
CA LEU A 76 -31.95 -14.42 -5.89
C LEU A 76 -32.87 -15.07 -4.86
N MET A 77 -32.38 -15.30 -3.64
CA MET A 77 -33.20 -15.84 -2.54
C MET A 77 -34.35 -14.91 -2.16
N ARG A 78 -34.12 -13.59 -2.15
CA ARG A 78 -35.16 -12.61 -1.86
C ARG A 78 -36.21 -12.55 -2.98
N SER A 79 -35.78 -12.63 -4.23
CA SER A 79 -36.62 -12.63 -5.43
C SER A 79 -37.45 -13.90 -5.56
N SER A 80 -36.91 -15.07 -5.18
CA SER A 80 -37.64 -16.34 -5.20
C SER A 80 -38.70 -16.42 -4.10
N VAL A 81 -38.42 -15.88 -2.90
CA VAL A 81 -39.42 -15.77 -1.82
C VAL A 81 -40.57 -14.83 -2.21
N LEU A 82 -40.30 -13.76 -2.96
CA LEU A 82 -41.33 -12.88 -3.52
C LEU A 82 -42.16 -13.57 -4.60
N HIS A 83 -41.55 -14.43 -5.42
CA HIS A 83 -42.25 -15.22 -6.44
C HIS A 83 -43.14 -16.32 -5.85
N CYS A 84 -42.81 -16.89 -4.68
CA CYS A 84 -43.65 -17.91 -4.03
C CYS A 84 -44.86 -17.33 -3.27
N LYS A 85 -44.99 -16.00 -3.18
CA LYS A 85 -46.08 -15.30 -2.47
C LYS A 85 -47.17 -14.74 -3.40
N ASN A 86 -47.09 -15.04 -4.69
CA ASN A 86 -48.04 -14.65 -5.72
C ASN A 86 -48.66 -15.91 -6.35
#